data_AF-A0A6B3NCI2-F1
#
_entry.id   AF-A0A6B3NCI2-F1
#
_cell.length_a   1.000
_cell.length_b   1.000
_cell.length_c   1.000
_cell.angle_alpha   90.00
_cell.angle_beta   90.00
_cell.angle_gamma   90.00
#
_symmetry.space_group_name_H-M   'P 1'
#
loop_
_entity.id
_entity.type
_entity.pdbx_description
1 polymer ?
#
loop_
_entity_poly.entity_id
_entity_poly.type
_entity_poly.pdbx_seq_one_letter_code
_entity_poly.pdbx_strand_id
1 'polypeptide(L)'
;MVDAWGDWSLFQELLSTLKLIADKYAVSISNLALRYILDQPTLAGVIVGARLGISSHLDDNARVFDLSLDTHDYSQIEAVLEKSRNLYQLIGDCGDEYRR
;
A
#
# COMPACT_ATOMS: atom_id res chain seq x y z
N MET A 1 -10.84 -5.35 9.35
CA MET A 1 -9.69 -5.45 8.44
C MET A 1 -8.41 -4.98 9.11
N VAL A 2 -8.30 -3.71 9.54
CA VAL A 2 -7.12 -3.23 10.29
C VAL A 2 -6.90 -4.04 11.57
N ASP A 3 -7.96 -4.27 12.37
CA ASP A 3 -7.87 -5.09 13.59
C ASP A 3 -7.67 -6.59 13.34
N ALA A 4 -7.78 -7.05 12.08
CA ALA A 4 -7.48 -8.43 11.70
C ALA A 4 -6.02 -8.56 11.22
N TRP A 5 -5.52 -7.53 10.54
CA TRP A 5 -4.13 -7.43 10.09
C TRP A 5 -3.19 -7.18 11.28
N GLY A 6 -3.54 -6.25 12.15
CA GLY A 6 -2.74 -5.85 13.30
C GLY A 6 -3.65 -5.11 14.28
N ASP A 7 -3.29 -3.90 14.61
CA ASP A 7 -4.14 -2.94 15.32
C ASP A 7 -3.98 -1.54 14.72
N TRP A 8 -4.68 -0.56 15.28
CA TRP A 8 -4.59 0.81 14.82
C TRP A 8 -3.18 1.40 14.98
N SER A 9 -2.48 1.06 16.07
CA SER A 9 -1.14 1.58 16.37
C SER A 9 -0.13 1.12 15.32
N LEU A 10 -0.15 -0.16 14.95
CA LEU A 10 0.70 -0.71 13.90
C LEU A 10 0.37 -0.09 12.53
N PHE A 11 -0.91 0.19 12.27
CA PHE A 11 -1.30 0.86 11.03
C PHE A 11 -0.76 2.30 10.98
N GLN A 12 -0.78 3.04 12.10
CA GLN A 12 -0.15 4.36 12.17
C GLN A 12 1.37 4.29 12.02
N GLU A 13 2.02 3.25 12.54
CA GLU A 13 3.45 3.01 12.31
C GLU A 13 3.73 2.84 10.81
N LEU A 14 2.95 2.00 10.12
CA LEU A 14 3.07 1.80 8.68
C LEU A 14 2.89 3.12 7.92
N LEU A 15 1.84 3.89 8.22
CA LEU A 15 1.59 5.17 7.56
C LEU A 15 2.71 6.18 7.80
N SER A 16 3.32 6.19 8.99
CA SER A 16 4.44 7.08 9.32
C SER A 16 5.70 6.69 8.54
N THR A 17 6.00 5.40 8.45
CA THR A 17 7.11 4.87 7.63
C THR A 17 6.89 5.19 6.15
N LEU A 18 5.70 4.92 5.62
CA LEU A 18 5.34 5.26 4.24
C LEU A 18 5.41 6.76 3.98
N LYS A 19 5.02 7.62 4.94
CA LYS A 19 5.13 9.07 4.80
C LYS A 19 6.58 9.52 4.66
N LEU A 20 7.48 8.98 5.48
CA LEU A 20 8.90 9.32 5.45
C LEU A 20 9.51 8.96 4.08
N ILE A 21 9.19 7.79 3.55
CA ILE A 21 9.66 7.36 2.22
C ILE A 21 8.99 8.20 1.12
N ALA A 22 7.68 8.44 1.20
CA ALA A 22 6.97 9.24 0.21
C ALA A 22 7.52 10.68 0.12
N ASP A 23 7.92 11.27 1.26
CA ASP A 23 8.56 12.58 1.31
C ASP A 23 9.94 12.60 0.65
N LYS A 24 10.75 11.53 0.81
CA LYS A 24 12.04 11.37 0.12
C LYS A 24 11.88 11.47 -1.41
N TYR A 25 10.78 10.96 -1.95
CA TYR A 25 10.47 10.98 -3.39
C TYR A 25 9.51 12.10 -3.82
N ALA A 26 9.07 12.95 -2.90
CA ALA A 26 8.05 13.98 -3.13
C ALA A 26 6.76 13.44 -3.80
N VAL A 27 6.31 12.25 -3.41
CA VAL A 27 5.07 11.61 -3.88
C VAL A 27 4.06 11.45 -2.74
N SER A 28 2.83 11.09 -3.07
CA SER A 28 1.82 10.71 -2.07
C SER A 28 2.09 9.31 -1.51
N ILE A 29 1.62 9.03 -0.28
CA ILE A 29 1.61 7.67 0.28
C ILE A 29 0.88 6.70 -0.65
N SER A 30 -0.17 7.16 -1.31
CA SER A 30 -0.93 6.39 -2.30
C SER A 30 -0.05 5.92 -3.46
N ASN A 31 0.73 6.83 -4.07
CA ASN A 31 1.68 6.46 -5.13
C ASN A 31 2.74 5.48 -4.66
N LEU A 32 3.30 5.69 -3.46
CA LEU A 32 4.27 4.79 -2.87
C LEU A 32 3.70 3.37 -2.70
N ALA A 33 2.49 3.27 -2.15
CA ALA A 33 1.80 1.99 -1.95
C ALA A 33 1.48 1.30 -3.29
N LEU A 34 1.05 2.06 -4.31
CA LEU A 34 0.81 1.53 -5.65
C LEU A 34 2.09 0.97 -6.28
N ARG A 35 3.21 1.70 -6.19
CA ARG A 35 4.50 1.25 -6.71
C ARG A 35 4.97 -0.02 -6.01
N TYR A 36 4.91 -0.06 -4.69
CA TYR A 36 5.28 -1.24 -3.89
C TYR A 36 4.52 -2.51 -4.33
N ILE A 37 3.23 -2.39 -4.63
CA ILE A 37 2.43 -3.50 -5.16
C ILE A 37 2.78 -3.82 -6.61
N LEU A 38 2.96 -2.82 -7.48
CA LEU A 38 3.33 -3.03 -8.88
C LEU A 38 4.71 -3.67 -9.08
N ASP A 39 5.61 -3.57 -8.10
CA ASP A 39 6.93 -4.21 -8.14
C ASP A 39 6.91 -5.71 -7.81
N GLN A 40 5.78 -6.24 -7.35
CA GLN A 40 5.69 -7.65 -7.03
C GLN A 40 5.77 -8.50 -8.30
N PRO A 41 6.58 -9.59 -8.33
CA PRO A 41 6.87 -10.34 -9.56
C PRO A 41 5.64 -10.90 -10.31
N THR A 42 4.53 -11.13 -9.61
CA THR A 42 3.31 -11.75 -10.14
C THR A 42 2.21 -10.75 -10.48
N LEU A 43 2.43 -9.44 -10.30
CA LEU A 43 1.43 -8.41 -10.50
C LEU A 43 1.62 -7.69 -11.83
N ALA A 44 0.55 -7.64 -12.64
CA ALA A 44 0.55 -6.98 -13.95
C ALA A 44 -0.05 -5.57 -13.93
N GLY A 45 -0.76 -5.19 -12.86
CA GLY A 45 -1.43 -3.90 -12.76
C GLY A 45 -2.18 -3.73 -11.45
N VAL A 46 -2.57 -2.49 -11.16
CA VAL A 46 -3.40 -2.12 -10.01
C VAL A 46 -4.61 -1.32 -10.48
N ILE A 47 -5.76 -1.57 -9.86
CA ILE A 47 -7.01 -0.85 -10.14
C ILE A 47 -7.20 0.22 -9.08
N VAL A 48 -7.31 1.48 -9.51
CA VAL A 48 -7.54 2.63 -8.63
C VAL A 48 -8.96 3.15 -8.85
N GLY A 49 -9.78 3.15 -7.80
CA GLY A 49 -11.10 3.77 -7.83
C GLY A 49 -11.01 5.29 -7.79
N ALA A 50 -11.70 5.98 -8.69
CA ALA A 50 -11.72 7.44 -8.78
C ALA A 50 -13.15 7.99 -8.89
N ARG A 51 -13.40 9.19 -8.37
CA ARG A 51 -14.70 9.89 -8.51
C ARG A 51 -14.60 10.95 -9.60
N LEU A 52 -14.91 10.54 -10.83
CA LEU A 52 -14.88 11.43 -12.01
C LEU A 52 -15.77 12.66 -11.79
N GLY A 53 -15.25 13.85 -12.11
CA GLY A 53 -15.94 15.13 -11.94
C GLY A 53 -15.91 15.71 -10.52
N ILE A 54 -15.39 14.99 -9.53
CA ILE A 54 -15.20 15.48 -8.16
C ILE A 54 -13.72 15.50 -7.81
N SER A 55 -13.10 14.32 -7.82
CA SER A 55 -11.68 14.13 -7.53
C SER A 55 -11.20 12.84 -8.20
N SER A 56 -10.35 13.00 -9.22
CA SER A 56 -9.84 11.87 -10.00
C SER A 56 -8.38 11.55 -9.72
N HIS A 57 -7.60 12.51 -9.22
CA HIS A 57 -6.16 12.38 -8.91
C HIS A 57 -5.35 11.71 -10.03
N LEU A 58 -5.78 11.85 -11.29
CA LEU A 58 -5.16 11.14 -12.42
C LEU A 58 -3.69 11.47 -12.56
N ASP A 59 -3.36 12.77 -12.52
CA ASP A 59 -1.98 13.24 -12.66
C ASP A 59 -1.12 12.75 -11.48
N ASP A 60 -1.64 12.74 -10.26
CA ASP A 60 -0.91 12.19 -9.11
C ASP A 60 -0.69 10.70 -9.28
N ASN A 61 -1.75 9.91 -9.55
CA ASN A 61 -1.67 8.46 -9.70
C ASN A 61 -0.73 8.03 -10.85
N ALA A 62 -0.58 8.84 -11.90
CA ALA A 62 0.33 8.56 -13.00
C ALA A 62 1.81 8.61 -12.58
N ARG A 63 2.15 9.36 -11.52
CA ARG A 63 3.54 9.47 -11.01
C ARG A 63 4.08 8.17 -10.45
N VAL A 64 3.23 7.15 -10.24
CA VAL A 64 3.66 5.79 -9.87
C VAL A 64 4.68 5.20 -10.84
N PHE A 65 4.61 5.57 -12.12
CA PHE A 65 5.52 5.08 -13.16
C PHE A 65 6.89 5.76 -13.14
N ASP A 66 7.00 6.91 -12.48
CA ASP A 66 8.26 7.65 -12.31
C ASP A 66 8.98 7.28 -11.00
N LEU A 67 8.34 6.47 -10.16
CA LEU A 67 8.86 6.06 -8.85
C LEU A 67 9.65 4.76 -8.98
N SER A 68 10.83 4.71 -8.37
CA SER A 68 11.62 3.50 -8.19
C SER A 68 12.13 3.46 -6.75
N LEU A 69 11.68 2.47 -6.00
CA LEU A 69 12.10 2.27 -4.61
C LEU A 69 13.45 1.58 -4.57
N ASP A 70 14.27 1.96 -3.60
CA ASP A 70 15.53 1.28 -3.35
C ASP A 70 15.35 0.16 -2.30
N THR A 71 16.37 -0.68 -2.15
CA THR A 71 16.34 -1.80 -1.20
C THR A 71 16.16 -1.34 0.25
N HIS A 72 16.60 -0.14 0.60
CA HIS A 72 16.42 0.39 1.95
C HIS A 72 14.94 0.71 2.19
N ASP A 73 14.27 1.35 1.24
CA ASP A 73 12.84 1.66 1.33
C ASP A 73 12.00 0.38 1.50
N TYR A 74 12.29 -0.66 0.71
CA TYR A 74 11.62 -1.97 0.88
C TYR A 74 11.89 -2.55 2.27
N SER A 75 13.13 -2.52 2.75
CA SER A 75 13.46 -3.06 4.07
C SER A 75 12.72 -2.35 5.21
N GLN A 76 12.51 -1.04 5.09
CA GLN A 76 11.75 -0.26 6.08
C GLN A 76 10.27 -0.65 6.09
N ILE A 77 9.68 -0.88 4.90
CA ILE A 77 8.29 -1.32 4.77
C ILE A 77 8.13 -2.74 5.33
N GLU A 78 8.98 -3.68 4.92
CA GLU A 78 8.94 -5.07 5.38
C GLU A 78 9.07 -5.18 6.90
N ALA A 79 9.95 -4.40 7.53
CA ALA A 79 10.12 -4.41 8.99
C ALA A 79 8.83 -4.06 9.75
N VAL A 80 7.93 -3.27 9.17
CA VAL A 80 6.60 -3.01 9.75
C VAL A 80 5.62 -4.12 9.41
N LEU A 81 5.63 -4.60 8.15
CA LEU A 81 4.74 -5.68 7.70
C LEU A 81 4.97 -7.00 8.46
N GLU A 82 6.21 -7.31 8.83
CA GLU A 82 6.57 -8.50 9.63
C GLU A 82 5.91 -8.53 11.02
N LYS A 83 5.51 -7.38 11.56
CA LYS A 83 4.77 -7.29 12.83
C LYS A 83 3.28 -7.62 12.68
N SER A 84 2.79 -7.68 11.44
CA SER A 84 1.39 -7.92 11.14
C SER A 84 1.07 -9.41 11.02
N ARG A 85 -0.23 -9.72 10.97
CA ARG A 85 -0.74 -11.06 10.72
C ARG A 85 -1.08 -11.22 9.25
N ASN A 86 -0.85 -12.42 8.73
CA ASN A 86 -1.21 -12.76 7.37
C ASN A 86 -2.74 -12.78 7.21
N LEU A 87 -3.28 -11.76 6.54
CA LEU A 87 -4.72 -11.64 6.30
C LEU A 87 -5.27 -12.80 5.46
N TYR A 88 -4.55 -13.24 4.43
CA TYR A 88 -5.01 -14.33 3.58
C TYR A 88 -5.25 -15.61 4.38
N GLN A 89 -4.38 -15.91 5.35
CA GLN A 89 -4.56 -17.05 6.27
C GLN A 89 -5.74 -16.87 7.25
N LEU A 90 -6.04 -15.63 7.64
CA LEU A 90 -7.08 -15.33 8.64
C LEU A 90 -8.49 -15.25 8.05
N ILE A 91 -8.63 -14.64 6.87
CA ILE A 91 -9.93 -14.31 6.29
C ILE A 91 -10.22 -14.98 4.95
N GLY A 92 -9.22 -15.51 4.26
CA GLY A 92 -9.38 -16.09 2.92
C GLY A 92 -9.09 -15.09 1.80
N ASP A 93 -9.64 -15.37 0.62
CA ASP A 93 -9.52 -14.48 -0.54
C ASP A 93 -10.47 -13.28 -0.41
N CYS A 94 -10.29 -12.27 -1.26
CA CYS A 94 -11.11 -11.08 -1.27
C CYS A 94 -12.61 -11.41 -1.40
N GLY A 95 -13.38 -10.96 -0.41
CA GLY A 95 -14.80 -11.17 -0.31
C GLY A 95 -15.20 -12.36 0.56
N ASP A 96 -14.28 -13.27 0.90
CA ASP A 96 -14.55 -14.39 1.80
C ASP A 96 -14.88 -13.91 3.23
N GLU A 97 -14.38 -12.74 3.62
CA GLU A 97 -14.72 -12.08 4.88
C GLU A 97 -16.22 -11.75 5.02
N TYR A 98 -16.96 -11.65 3.90
CA TYR A 98 -18.39 -11.35 3.87
C TYR A 98 -19.28 -12.57 3.57
N ARG A 99 -18.69 -13.68 3.10
CA ARG A 99 -19.43 -14.90 2.67
C ARG A 99 -19.54 -15.97 3.76
N ARG A 100 -19.26 -15.61 5.02
CA ARG A 100 -19.37 -16.50 6.18
C ARG A 100 -20.81 -16.59 6.69
#